data_AF-A0A9P6SQQ7-F1
#
_entry.id   AF-A0A9P6SQQ7-F1
#
_cell.length_a   1.000
_cell.length_b   1.000
_cell.length_c   1.000
_cell.angle_alpha   90.00
_cell.angle_beta   90.00
_cell.angle_gamma   90.00
#
_symmetry.space_group_name_H-M   'P 1'
#
loop_
_entity.id
_entity.type
_entity.pdbx_description
1 polymer ?
#
loop_
_entity_poly.entity_id
_entity_poly.type
_entity_poly.pdbx_seq_one_letter_code
_entity_poly.pdbx_strand_id
1 'polypeptide(L)'
;DGKPIPDSYIVVLKDGHSAKTFKPKFDDVAKRQNGRGVKPKIHREYKAIPGFHASLNKAALKEIQALPEIAYIEQDAVVKINAQESNPPSWGLTRVSEVDLDLSQPYVYNDDAGKGITAYVVDTGVYAEHSDFGGRATLAANFVDGSANTDENGHGTHVSGTIGGSTYGVAKKVKIVGVKVLDAQGSGSTSGVVA
;
A
#
# COMPACT_ATOMS: atom_id res chain seq x y z
N ASP A 1 -5.14 13.30 6.68
CA ASP A 1 -5.30 13.32 5.22
C ASP A 1 -4.00 13.70 4.54
N GLY A 2 -3.62 12.95 3.50
CA GLY A 2 -2.38 13.14 2.76
C GLY A 2 -2.37 14.40 1.90
N LYS A 3 -1.19 14.88 1.52
CA LYS A 3 -1.07 16.04 0.61
C LYS A 3 -1.63 15.65 -0.78
N PRO A 4 -2.62 16.37 -1.34
CA PRO A 4 -3.17 16.04 -2.65
C PRO A 4 -2.11 16.14 -3.76
N ILE A 5 -2.18 15.21 -4.72
CA ILE A 5 -1.37 15.19 -5.93
C ILE A 5 -2.18 15.90 -7.04
N PRO A 6 -1.68 17.01 -7.59
CA PRO A 6 -2.38 17.75 -8.63
C PRO A 6 -2.68 16.88 -9.85
N ASP A 7 -3.89 17.05 -10.39
CA ASP A 7 -4.36 16.43 -11.63
C ASP A 7 -4.30 14.88 -11.67
N SER A 8 -4.16 14.22 -10.51
CA SER A 8 -4.10 12.76 -10.37
C SER A 8 -5.34 12.25 -9.63
N TYR A 9 -6.03 11.26 -10.19
CA TYR A 9 -7.32 10.80 -9.69
C TYR A 9 -7.50 9.29 -9.76
N ILE A 10 -8.19 8.76 -8.75
CA ILE A 10 -8.79 7.43 -8.75
C ILE A 10 -10.23 7.61 -9.24
N VAL A 11 -10.55 7.00 -10.38
CA VAL A 11 -11.88 7.02 -10.97
C VAL A 11 -12.54 5.68 -10.71
N VAL A 12 -13.65 5.69 -9.94
CA VAL A 12 -14.41 4.49 -9.60
C VAL A 12 -15.71 4.48 -10.39
N LEU A 13 -15.95 3.38 -11.08
CA LEU A 13 -17.13 3.14 -11.90
C LEU A 13 -18.19 2.42 -11.06
N LYS A 14 -19.45 2.54 -11.47
CA LYS A 14 -20.55 1.76 -10.92
C LYS A 14 -20.41 0.29 -11.29
N ASP A 15 -21.03 -0.58 -10.49
CA ASP A 15 -21.07 -2.02 -10.73
C ASP A 15 -21.58 -2.34 -12.14
N GLY A 16 -21.01 -3.39 -12.75
CA GLY A 16 -21.31 -3.77 -14.13
C GLY A 16 -20.49 -3.01 -15.18
N HIS A 17 -19.72 -2.00 -14.79
CA HIS A 17 -18.75 -1.33 -15.66
C HIS A 17 -17.32 -1.74 -15.35
N SER A 18 -16.45 -1.61 -16.35
CA SER A 18 -15.00 -1.83 -16.24
C SER A 18 -14.24 -0.72 -16.95
N ALA A 19 -12.97 -0.53 -16.58
CA ALA A 19 -12.07 0.40 -17.26
C ALA A 19 -12.04 0.12 -18.77
N LYS A 20 -11.97 -1.16 -19.17
CA LYS A 20 -12.02 -1.60 -20.57
C LYS A 20 -13.28 -1.13 -21.31
N THR A 21 -14.46 -1.29 -20.72
CA THR A 21 -15.73 -0.85 -21.33
C THR A 21 -15.88 0.68 -21.33
N PHE A 22 -15.26 1.36 -20.37
CA PHE A 22 -15.33 2.82 -20.25
C PHE A 22 -14.30 3.54 -21.15
N LYS A 23 -13.20 2.86 -21.49
CA LYS A 23 -12.06 3.42 -22.23
C LYS A 23 -12.45 4.18 -23.51
N PRO A 24 -13.39 3.73 -24.37
CA PRO A 24 -13.77 4.50 -25.56
C PRO A 24 -14.34 5.88 -25.23
N LYS A 25 -15.13 6.01 -24.16
CA LYS A 25 -15.66 7.30 -23.69
C LYS A 25 -14.57 8.17 -23.10
N PHE A 26 -13.68 7.56 -22.31
CA PHE A 26 -12.50 8.26 -21.79
C PHE A 26 -11.66 8.84 -22.93
N ASP A 27 -11.37 8.04 -23.96
CA ASP A 27 -10.54 8.45 -25.10
C ASP A 27 -11.19 9.62 -25.88
N ASP A 28 -12.52 9.66 -25.99
CA ASP A 28 -13.24 10.79 -26.60
C ASP A 28 -13.06 12.10 -25.79
N VAL A 29 -13.29 12.04 -24.47
CA VAL A 29 -13.04 13.19 -23.58
C VAL A 29 -11.58 13.62 -23.67
N ALA A 30 -10.64 12.66 -23.64
CA ALA A 30 -9.22 12.92 -23.72
C ALA A 30 -8.84 13.64 -25.01
N LYS A 31 -9.42 13.28 -26.15
CA LYS A 31 -9.22 13.97 -27.44
C LYS A 31 -9.74 15.40 -27.41
N ARG A 32 -10.98 15.61 -26.91
CA ARG A 32 -11.60 16.94 -26.84
C ARG A 32 -10.87 17.87 -25.88
N GLN A 33 -10.26 17.33 -24.82
CA GLN A 33 -9.60 18.09 -23.76
C GLN A 33 -8.06 18.07 -23.82
N ASN A 34 -7.46 17.68 -24.95
CA ASN A 34 -6.00 17.54 -25.12
C ASN A 34 -5.22 18.88 -25.25
N GLY A 35 -5.84 20.04 -24.98
CA GLY A 35 -5.27 21.35 -25.32
C GLY A 35 -4.88 22.26 -24.15
N ARG A 36 -5.26 21.93 -22.89
CA ARG A 36 -4.97 22.77 -21.71
C ARG A 36 -4.65 21.92 -20.49
N GLY A 37 -3.52 22.18 -19.84
CA GLY A 37 -3.08 21.47 -18.63
C GLY A 37 -2.56 20.06 -18.93
N VAL A 38 -2.65 19.15 -17.94
CA VAL A 38 -2.21 17.76 -18.13
C VAL A 38 -3.04 17.08 -19.21
N LYS A 39 -2.37 16.24 -20.02
CA LYS A 39 -3.05 15.38 -20.99
C LYS A 39 -3.85 14.30 -20.23
N PRO A 40 -5.18 14.18 -20.46
CA PRO A 40 -5.94 13.11 -19.85
C PRO A 40 -5.39 11.75 -20.27
N LYS A 41 -5.06 10.90 -19.30
CA LYS A 41 -4.45 9.58 -19.55
C LYS A 41 -4.78 8.61 -18.43
N ILE A 42 -5.21 7.41 -18.78
CA ILE A 42 -5.28 6.27 -17.85
C ILE A 42 -3.88 5.68 -17.68
N HIS A 43 -3.43 5.54 -16.44
CA HIS A 43 -2.13 4.96 -16.10
C HIS A 43 -2.24 3.50 -15.67
N ARG A 44 -3.29 3.15 -14.91
CA ARG A 44 -3.47 1.82 -14.34
C ARG A 44 -4.95 1.47 -14.20
N GLU A 45 -5.31 0.25 -14.55
CA GLU A 45 -6.64 -0.32 -14.26
C GLU A 45 -6.56 -1.13 -12.98
N TYR A 46 -7.57 -1.00 -12.10
CA TYR A 46 -7.63 -1.77 -10.86
C TYR A 46 -8.30 -3.12 -11.09
N LYS A 47 -7.80 -4.16 -10.42
CA LYS A 47 -8.40 -5.49 -10.43
C LYS A 47 -9.39 -5.71 -9.31
N ALA A 48 -9.16 -5.08 -8.16
CA ALA A 48 -9.97 -5.24 -6.96
C ALA A 48 -11.24 -4.38 -6.95
N ILE A 49 -11.25 -3.28 -7.70
CA ILE A 49 -12.38 -2.36 -7.83
C ILE A 49 -12.65 -2.06 -9.31
N PRO A 50 -13.91 -1.79 -9.71
CA PRO A 50 -14.25 -1.39 -11.07
C PRO A 50 -13.78 0.06 -11.32
N GLY A 51 -12.47 0.26 -11.48
CA GLY A 51 -11.91 1.61 -11.57
C GLY A 51 -10.51 1.66 -12.16
N PHE A 52 -9.97 2.87 -12.24
CA PHE A 52 -8.63 3.10 -12.77
C PHE A 52 -8.01 4.39 -12.21
N HIS A 53 -6.69 4.45 -12.23
CA HIS A 53 -5.91 5.66 -11.98
C HIS A 53 -5.70 6.44 -13.27
N ALA A 54 -5.97 7.74 -13.25
CA ALA A 54 -5.79 8.61 -14.39
C ALA A 54 -5.28 10.00 -14.02
N SER A 55 -4.52 10.61 -14.93
CA SER A 55 -4.32 12.06 -14.92
C SER A 55 -5.47 12.74 -15.66
N LEU A 56 -6.02 13.80 -15.09
CA LEU A 56 -7.13 14.57 -15.68
C LEU A 56 -6.91 16.07 -15.48
N ASN A 57 -7.03 16.87 -16.54
CA ASN A 57 -7.17 18.31 -16.38
C ASN A 57 -8.58 18.67 -15.87
N LYS A 58 -8.76 19.91 -15.40
CA LYS A 58 -10.03 20.39 -14.82
C LYS A 58 -11.25 20.18 -15.74
N ALA A 59 -11.07 20.38 -17.06
CA ALA A 59 -12.17 20.23 -18.01
C ALA A 59 -12.56 18.76 -18.20
N ALA A 60 -11.56 17.88 -18.37
CA ALA A 60 -11.77 16.44 -18.46
C ALA A 60 -12.38 15.86 -17.18
N LEU A 61 -11.92 16.30 -16.00
CA LEU A 61 -12.49 15.90 -14.71
C LEU A 61 -13.98 16.22 -14.65
N LYS A 62 -14.36 17.46 -14.97
CA LYS A 62 -15.76 17.90 -14.93
C LYS A 62 -16.65 17.09 -15.89
N GLU A 63 -16.14 16.80 -17.09
CA GLU A 63 -16.88 15.98 -18.05
C GLU A 63 -17.03 14.53 -17.60
N ILE A 64 -15.94 13.91 -17.14
CA ILE A 64 -15.96 12.51 -16.70
C ILE A 64 -16.87 12.36 -15.49
N GLN A 65 -16.79 13.27 -14.51
CA GLN A 65 -17.62 13.24 -13.30
C GLN A 65 -19.13 13.28 -13.60
N ALA A 66 -19.53 13.86 -14.73
CA ALA A 66 -20.94 13.94 -15.13
C ALA A 66 -21.45 12.67 -15.86
N LEU A 67 -20.58 11.70 -16.17
CA LEU A 67 -20.97 10.49 -16.90
C LEU A 67 -21.72 9.51 -15.99
N PRO A 68 -22.78 8.85 -16.49
CA PRO A 68 -23.63 7.98 -15.69
C PRO A 68 -22.92 6.73 -15.16
N GLU A 69 -21.82 6.31 -15.78
CA GLU A 69 -21.00 5.17 -15.35
C GLU A 69 -20.13 5.47 -14.13
N ILE A 70 -19.90 6.74 -13.80
CA ILE A 70 -19.05 7.11 -12.65
C ILE A 70 -19.82 6.92 -11.35
N ALA A 71 -19.22 6.20 -10.40
CA ALA A 71 -19.69 6.14 -9.03
C ALA A 71 -19.15 7.34 -8.24
N TYR A 72 -17.83 7.53 -8.24
CA TYR A 72 -17.17 8.70 -7.67
C TYR A 72 -15.76 8.87 -8.25
N ILE A 73 -15.17 10.05 -8.03
CA ILE A 73 -13.79 10.35 -8.36
C ILE A 73 -13.12 10.91 -7.12
N GLU A 74 -11.97 10.36 -6.78
CA GLU A 74 -11.17 10.78 -5.63
C GLU A 74 -9.83 11.35 -6.12
N GLN A 75 -9.41 12.48 -5.55
CA GLN A 75 -8.09 13.03 -5.86
C GLN A 75 -7.02 12.20 -5.16
N ASP A 76 -6.02 11.77 -5.92
CA ASP A 76 -4.89 11.01 -5.41
C ASP A 76 -4.09 11.85 -4.40
N ALA A 77 -3.59 11.23 -3.35
CA ALA A 77 -2.88 11.90 -2.27
C ALA A 77 -1.60 11.16 -1.88
N VAL A 78 -0.63 11.91 -1.37
CA VAL A 78 0.61 11.36 -0.82
C VAL A 78 0.33 10.66 0.50
N VAL A 79 0.70 9.38 0.58
CA VAL A 79 0.77 8.60 1.82
C VAL A 79 2.21 8.49 2.27
N LYS A 80 2.44 8.45 3.59
CA LYS A 80 3.78 8.32 4.16
C LYS A 80 3.79 7.31 5.30
N ILE A 81 4.95 6.70 5.52
CA ILE A 81 5.20 5.94 6.74
C ILE A 81 4.92 6.81 7.97
N ASN A 82 4.39 6.18 9.01
CA ASN A 82 4.28 6.80 10.32
C ASN A 82 5.38 6.20 11.20
N ALA A 83 6.55 6.83 11.19
CA ALA A 83 7.74 6.34 11.87
C ALA A 83 8.21 7.38 12.90
N GLN A 84 7.89 7.16 14.17
CA GLN A 84 8.55 7.84 15.28
C GLN A 84 8.60 6.92 16.50
N GLU A 85 9.75 6.31 16.76
CA GLU A 85 10.12 5.87 18.11
C GLU A 85 11.63 6.03 18.33
N SER A 86 12.01 6.70 19.41
CA SER A 86 13.40 6.82 19.85
C SER A 86 13.68 5.74 20.89
N ASN A 87 14.37 4.68 20.46
CA ASN A 87 14.88 3.60 21.32
C ASN A 87 13.81 2.87 22.17
N PRO A 88 12.70 2.38 21.59
CA PRO A 88 11.70 1.65 22.34
C PRO A 88 12.29 0.31 22.81
N PRO A 89 12.27 0.01 24.12
CA PRO A 89 12.63 -1.33 24.58
C PRO A 89 11.67 -2.37 23.95
N SER A 90 12.04 -3.65 23.90
CA SER A 90 11.16 -4.74 23.46
C SER A 90 9.98 -5.02 24.43
N TRP A 91 9.72 -4.11 25.39
CA TRP A 91 8.64 -4.18 26.37
C TRP A 91 7.26 -4.36 25.72
N GLY A 92 7.11 -3.95 24.45
CA GLY A 92 5.89 -4.15 23.67
C GLY A 92 5.43 -5.61 23.61
N LEU A 93 6.36 -6.58 23.56
CA LEU A 93 6.02 -8.01 23.56
C LEU A 93 5.40 -8.45 24.88
N THR A 94 6.04 -8.10 26.01
CA THR A 94 5.46 -8.33 27.34
C THR A 94 4.14 -7.59 27.48
N ARG A 95 4.04 -6.35 26.99
CA ARG A 95 2.80 -5.58 27.05
C ARG A 95 1.64 -6.28 26.37
N VAL A 96 1.84 -6.88 25.19
CA VAL A 96 0.75 -7.54 24.46
C VAL A 96 0.48 -8.98 24.94
N SER A 97 1.36 -9.57 25.76
CA SER A 97 1.10 -10.88 26.40
C SER A 97 0.42 -10.78 27.76
N GLU A 98 0.45 -9.62 28.42
CA GLU A 98 -0.01 -9.45 29.81
C GLU A 98 -1.33 -8.69 29.91
N VAL A 99 -2.30 -9.27 30.65
CA VAL A 99 -3.58 -8.61 30.96
C VAL A 99 -3.41 -7.57 32.07
N ASP A 100 -2.63 -7.91 33.10
CA ASP A 100 -2.49 -7.10 34.33
C ASP A 100 -1.37 -6.04 34.25
N LEU A 101 -0.69 -5.93 33.11
CA LEU A 101 0.37 -4.93 32.83
C LEU A 101 1.63 -5.03 33.70
N ASP A 102 1.94 -6.20 34.28
CA ASP A 102 3.22 -6.41 34.94
C ASP A 102 4.35 -6.58 33.90
N LEU A 103 4.93 -5.44 33.49
CA LEU A 103 6.00 -5.38 32.51
C LEU A 103 7.34 -5.97 32.99
N SER A 104 7.42 -6.44 34.24
CA SER A 104 8.61 -7.15 34.76
C SER A 104 8.63 -8.64 34.41
N GLN A 105 7.50 -9.20 33.94
CA GLN A 105 7.40 -10.61 33.59
C GLN A 105 8.09 -10.93 32.25
N PRO A 106 8.67 -12.14 32.11
CA PRO A 106 9.23 -12.58 30.84
C PRO A 106 8.12 -12.76 29.79
N TYR A 107 8.39 -12.38 28.55
CA TYR A 107 7.50 -12.69 27.44
C TYR A 107 7.51 -14.20 27.17
N VAL A 108 6.41 -14.88 27.52
CA VAL A 108 6.18 -16.29 27.21
C VAL A 108 5.43 -16.38 25.88
N TYR A 109 6.11 -16.90 24.85
CA TYR A 109 5.53 -17.07 23.53
C TYR A 109 5.18 -18.53 23.25
N ASN A 110 4.15 -18.74 22.42
CA ASN A 110 3.82 -20.05 21.88
C ASN A 110 4.74 -20.36 20.67
N ASP A 111 5.46 -21.48 20.72
CA ASP A 111 6.37 -21.90 19.65
C ASP A 111 5.70 -22.14 18.29
N ASP A 112 4.39 -22.41 18.27
CA ASP A 112 3.59 -22.57 17.07
C ASP A 112 2.88 -21.27 16.62
N ALA A 113 3.10 -20.14 17.29
CA ALA A 113 2.41 -18.88 16.98
C ALA A 113 2.56 -18.48 15.50
N GLY A 114 1.43 -18.37 14.81
CA GLY A 114 1.36 -18.00 13.38
C GLY A 114 1.62 -19.15 12.40
N LYS A 115 1.84 -20.38 12.87
CA LYS A 115 2.06 -21.53 11.97
C LYS A 115 0.87 -21.74 11.04
N GLY A 116 1.16 -21.87 9.75
CA GLY A 116 0.14 -22.02 8.71
C GLY A 116 -0.55 -20.71 8.31
N ILE A 117 -0.20 -19.59 8.94
CA ILE A 117 -0.74 -18.26 8.62
C ILE A 117 0.25 -17.47 7.77
N THR A 118 -0.29 -16.67 6.86
CA THR A 118 0.47 -15.72 6.03
C THR A 118 -0.01 -14.31 6.35
N ALA A 119 0.92 -13.42 6.69
CA ALA A 119 0.66 -11.99 6.87
C ALA A 119 1.20 -11.22 5.68
N TYR A 120 0.34 -10.41 5.05
CA TYR A 120 0.73 -9.48 3.99
C TYR A 120 1.05 -8.12 4.62
N VAL A 121 2.19 -7.55 4.25
CA VAL A 121 2.69 -6.27 4.78
C VAL A 121 2.78 -5.27 3.63
N VAL A 122 1.82 -4.34 3.59
CA VAL A 122 1.71 -3.30 2.56
C VAL A 122 2.46 -2.05 3.06
N ASP A 123 3.72 -1.89 2.63
CA ASP A 123 4.66 -0.92 3.23
C ASP A 123 5.79 -0.54 2.23
N THR A 124 7.00 -0.22 2.69
CA THR A 124 8.20 0.10 1.88
C THR A 124 8.84 -1.11 1.20
N GLY A 125 8.30 -2.30 1.45
CA GLY A 125 8.83 -3.60 1.02
C GLY A 125 9.23 -4.47 2.20
N VAL A 126 9.98 -5.54 1.91
CA VAL A 126 10.63 -6.37 2.93
C VAL A 126 11.99 -6.82 2.39
N TYR A 127 13.04 -6.76 3.22
CA TYR A 127 14.29 -7.44 2.92
C TYR A 127 14.15 -8.93 3.26
N ALA A 128 13.71 -9.71 2.28
CA ALA A 128 13.30 -11.11 2.45
C ALA A 128 14.46 -12.02 2.89
N GLU A 129 15.69 -11.68 2.51
CA GLU A 129 16.90 -12.43 2.83
C GLU A 129 17.42 -12.18 4.26
N HIS A 130 16.77 -11.30 5.03
CA HIS A 130 17.16 -11.05 6.42
C HIS A 130 17.10 -12.35 7.25
N SER A 131 18.21 -12.68 7.93
CA SER A 131 18.39 -13.94 8.64
C SER A 131 17.31 -14.21 9.70
N ASP A 132 16.80 -13.15 10.35
CA ASP A 132 15.74 -13.25 11.37
C ASP A 132 14.40 -13.81 10.83
N PHE A 133 14.17 -13.78 9.52
CA PHE A 133 13.00 -14.43 8.91
C PHE A 133 13.23 -15.92 8.61
N GLY A 134 14.49 -16.37 8.49
CA GLY A 134 14.81 -17.78 8.22
C GLY A 134 14.13 -18.35 6.98
N GLY A 135 13.99 -17.53 5.92
CA GLY A 135 13.32 -17.91 4.66
C GLY A 135 11.79 -17.87 4.69
N ARG A 136 11.18 -17.35 5.77
CA ARG A 136 9.71 -17.19 5.86
C ARG A 136 9.17 -15.89 5.26
N ALA A 137 10.04 -14.98 4.84
CA ALA A 137 9.67 -13.74 4.18
C ALA A 137 9.85 -13.84 2.66
N THR A 138 8.92 -13.26 1.91
CA THR A 138 9.04 -13.06 0.46
C THR A 138 8.49 -11.68 0.08
N LEU A 139 8.87 -11.15 -1.08
CA LEU A 139 8.25 -9.97 -1.67
C LEU A 139 7.32 -10.42 -2.81
N ALA A 140 6.02 -10.14 -2.70
CA ALA A 140 5.05 -10.56 -3.71
C ALA A 140 4.88 -9.55 -4.85
N ALA A 141 4.96 -8.26 -4.54
CA ALA A 141 4.74 -7.21 -5.52
C ALA A 141 5.47 -5.92 -5.15
N ASN A 142 5.78 -5.15 -6.18
CA ASN A 142 6.32 -3.81 -6.09
C ASN A 142 5.54 -2.89 -7.02
N PHE A 143 4.91 -1.88 -6.45
CA PHE A 143 4.10 -0.88 -7.14
C PHE A 143 4.79 0.48 -7.23
N VAL A 144 6.04 0.58 -6.79
CA VAL A 144 6.85 1.80 -6.86
C VAL A 144 7.71 1.74 -8.12
N ASP A 145 7.35 2.53 -9.13
CA ASP A 145 8.05 2.56 -10.42
C ASP A 145 9.52 2.97 -10.28
N GLY A 146 10.40 2.24 -10.97
CA GLY A 146 11.84 2.53 -10.98
C GLY A 146 12.59 2.14 -9.70
N SER A 147 11.95 1.41 -8.79
CA SER A 147 12.56 0.93 -7.54
C SER A 147 12.98 -0.54 -7.62
N ALA A 148 13.90 -0.95 -6.75
CA ALA A 148 14.28 -2.35 -6.63
C ALA A 148 13.20 -3.18 -5.91
N ASN A 149 13.15 -4.48 -6.22
CA ASN A 149 12.30 -5.45 -5.52
C ASN A 149 12.88 -5.83 -4.15
N THR A 150 13.03 -4.84 -3.28
CA THR A 150 13.51 -4.99 -1.91
C THR A 150 13.00 -3.80 -1.07
N ASP A 151 13.22 -3.87 0.23
CA ASP A 151 13.02 -2.72 1.12
C ASP A 151 14.23 -1.78 1.04
N GLU A 152 14.01 -0.58 0.51
CA GLU A 152 15.05 0.45 0.37
C GLU A 152 14.97 1.50 1.48
N ASN A 153 13.97 1.40 2.36
CA ASN A 153 13.76 2.32 3.47
C ASN A 153 14.07 1.64 4.82
N GLY A 154 13.58 0.42 5.02
CA GLY A 154 13.73 -0.37 6.24
C GLY A 154 12.48 -0.44 7.12
N HIS A 155 11.51 0.46 6.93
CA HIS A 155 10.27 0.48 7.74
C HIS A 155 9.46 -0.81 7.59
N GLY A 156 9.20 -1.26 6.35
CA GLY A 156 8.47 -2.49 6.10
C GLY A 156 9.17 -3.74 6.63
N THR A 157 10.50 -3.79 6.60
CA THR A 157 11.30 -4.86 7.23
C THR A 157 11.18 -4.83 8.75
N HIS A 158 11.20 -3.66 9.38
CA HIS A 158 11.01 -3.51 10.82
C HIS A 158 9.60 -3.96 11.28
N VAL A 159 8.56 -3.51 10.56
CA VAL A 159 7.17 -3.95 10.80
C VAL A 159 7.05 -5.46 10.63
N SER A 160 7.62 -6.02 9.57
CA SER A 160 7.66 -7.46 9.32
C SER A 160 8.37 -8.23 10.43
N GLY A 161 9.48 -7.69 10.96
CA GLY A 161 10.22 -8.24 12.10
C GLY A 161 9.39 -8.25 13.38
N THR A 162 8.63 -7.19 13.63
CA THR A 162 7.70 -7.11 14.78
C THR A 162 6.60 -8.17 14.69
N ILE A 163 6.08 -8.42 13.49
CA ILE A 163 5.06 -9.45 13.27
C ILE A 163 5.66 -10.85 13.42
N GLY A 164 6.76 -11.14 12.73
CA GLY A 164 7.18 -12.51 12.46
C GLY A 164 8.68 -12.80 12.55
N GLY A 165 9.50 -11.88 13.06
CA GLY A 165 10.92 -12.12 13.31
C GLY A 165 11.17 -13.25 14.31
N SER A 166 12.25 -14.01 14.14
CA SER A 166 12.58 -15.13 15.04
C SER A 166 12.98 -14.66 16.44
N THR A 167 13.58 -13.47 16.53
CA THR A 167 14.07 -12.90 17.78
C THR A 167 12.96 -12.17 18.53
N TYR A 168 12.36 -11.16 17.88
CA TYR A 168 11.41 -10.22 18.51
C TYR A 168 10.00 -10.24 17.88
N GLY A 169 9.70 -11.23 17.04
CA GLY A 169 8.36 -11.34 16.44
C GLY A 169 7.31 -11.85 17.42
N VAL A 170 6.10 -11.33 17.30
CA VAL A 170 4.92 -11.82 18.03
C VAL A 170 4.56 -13.24 17.57
N ALA A 171 4.49 -13.48 16.25
CA ALA A 171 4.08 -14.74 15.62
C ALA A 171 5.25 -15.40 14.88
N LYS A 172 6.17 -16.03 15.63
CA LYS A 172 7.47 -16.50 15.13
C LYS A 172 7.43 -17.60 14.05
N LYS A 173 6.27 -18.21 13.76
CA LYS A 173 6.08 -19.21 12.69
C LYS A 173 5.23 -18.71 11.51
N VAL A 174 4.82 -17.44 11.52
CA VAL A 174 4.09 -16.82 10.41
C VAL A 174 4.97 -16.72 9.16
N LYS A 175 4.34 -16.82 7.98
CA LYS A 175 4.96 -16.41 6.70
C LYS A 175 4.69 -14.93 6.47
N ILE A 176 5.71 -14.18 6.09
CA ILE A 176 5.59 -12.76 5.75
C ILE A 176 5.61 -12.61 4.23
N VAL A 177 4.68 -11.82 3.71
CA VAL A 177 4.66 -11.44 2.30
C VAL A 177 4.63 -9.92 2.20
N GLY A 178 5.75 -9.34 1.82
CA GLY A 178 5.86 -7.90 1.59
C GLY A 178 5.19 -7.48 0.28
N VAL A 179 4.53 -6.34 0.31
CA VAL A 179 3.94 -5.64 -0.83
C VAL A 179 4.45 -4.20 -0.77
N LYS A 180 5.34 -3.83 -1.69
CA LYS A 180 5.98 -2.52 -1.71
C LYS A 180 5.08 -1.50 -2.41
N VAL A 181 4.60 -0.51 -1.65
CA VAL A 181 3.78 0.62 -2.13
C VAL A 181 4.38 1.98 -1.73
N LEU A 182 5.41 1.98 -0.88
CA LEU A 182 6.15 3.17 -0.45
C LEU A 182 7.62 3.09 -0.93
N ASP A 183 8.16 4.24 -1.34
CA ASP A 183 9.51 4.40 -1.85
C ASP A 183 10.59 4.39 -0.76
N ALA A 184 11.85 4.58 -1.15
CA ALA A 184 13.00 4.64 -0.25
C ALA A 184 12.91 5.78 0.78
N GLN A 185 12.10 6.81 0.53
CA GLN A 185 11.83 7.92 1.45
C GLN A 185 10.59 7.66 2.31
N GLY A 186 9.98 6.46 2.22
CA GLY A 186 8.79 6.10 2.96
C GLY A 186 7.54 6.82 2.46
N SER A 187 7.51 7.23 1.20
CA SER A 187 6.41 7.97 0.58
C SER A 187 5.78 7.17 -0.55
N GLY A 188 4.47 7.32 -0.76
CA GLY A 188 3.74 6.71 -1.87
C GLY A 188 2.50 7.50 -2.22
N SER A 189 1.66 6.96 -3.09
CA SER A 189 0.36 7.53 -3.44
C SER A 189 -0.77 6.61 -3.04
N THR A 190 -1.93 7.16 -2.70
CA THR A 190 -3.17 6.38 -2.51
C THR A 190 -3.46 5.48 -3.72
N SER A 191 -3.22 5.99 -4.93
CA SER A 191 -3.38 5.23 -6.17
C SER A 191 -2.46 4.01 -6.26
N GLY A 192 -1.24 4.09 -5.71
CA GLY A 192 -0.27 3.00 -5.64
C GLY A 192 -0.59 1.99 -4.55
N VAL A 193 -1.22 2.41 -3.46
CA VAL A 193 -1.70 1.50 -2.38
C VAL A 193 -2.88 0.65 -2.85
N VAL A 194 -3.77 1.20 -3.68
CA VAL A 194 -4.97 0.50 -4.22
C VAL A 194 -4.63 -0.45 -5.39
N ALA A 195 -3.42 -0.35 -5.93
CA ALA A 195 -2.98 -0.96 -7.20
C ALA A 195 -3.07 -2.49 -7.31
#